data_AF-A0A246PM46-F1
#
_entry.id   AF-A0A246PM46-F1
#
_cell.length_a   1.000
_cell.length_b   1.000
_cell.length_c   1.000
_cell.angle_alpha   90.00
_cell.angle_beta   90.00
_cell.angle_gamma   90.00
#
_symmetry.space_group_name_H-M   'P 1'
#
loop_
_entity.id
_entity.type
_entity.pdbx_description
1 polymer ?
#
loop_
_entity_poly.entity_id
_entity_poly.type
_entity_poly.pdbx_seq_one_letter_code
_entity_poly.pdbx_strand_id
1 'polypeptide(L)'
;MNKVKIKAKDKKLIKFLICILMLIAIGLAVMSIANWGENCLNESNKESAITIEQSRENVKIAEKMVEKELNTSSKYFQMINRTGNYFLFGTYLNSNTGSYWIDKDLQAEVQLNGECYMVSFETKRVDSKNEEIEMYEPVKIIKLIKQ
;
A
#
# COMPACT_ATOMS: atom_id res chain seq x y z
N MET A 1 35.36 -25.05 51.54
CA MET A 1 34.29 -25.10 50.51
C MET A 1 33.04 -25.76 51.10
N ASN A 2 32.05 -24.98 51.53
CA ASN A 2 30.79 -25.53 52.05
C ASN A 2 29.89 -25.97 50.89
N LYS A 3 29.73 -27.29 50.71
CA LYS A 3 28.74 -27.86 49.79
C LYS A 3 27.36 -27.73 50.43
N VAL A 4 26.55 -26.81 49.90
CA VAL A 4 25.14 -26.66 50.29
C VAL A 4 24.38 -27.95 49.93
N LYS A 5 23.95 -28.71 50.94
CA LYS A 5 23.10 -29.90 50.77
C LYS A 5 21.64 -29.45 50.61
N ILE A 6 21.20 -29.27 49.37
CA ILE A 6 19.81 -28.95 49.02
C ILE A 6 18.93 -30.18 49.28
N LYS A 7 17.89 -30.06 50.13
CA LYS A 7 16.97 -31.17 50.43
C LYS A 7 16.06 -31.46 49.22
N ALA A 8 15.55 -32.69 49.10
CA ALA A 8 14.72 -33.09 47.96
C ALA A 8 13.43 -32.25 47.81
N LYS A 9 12.87 -31.74 48.93
CA LYS A 9 11.72 -30.81 48.95
C LYS A 9 12.07 -29.45 48.32
N ASP A 10 13.27 -28.95 48.57
CA ASP A 10 13.78 -27.68 48.02
C ASP A 10 14.02 -27.81 46.50
N LYS A 11 14.48 -28.97 46.03
CA LYS A 11 14.62 -29.23 44.58
C LYS A 11 13.27 -29.21 43.83
N LYS A 12 12.20 -29.76 44.42
CA LYS A 12 10.85 -29.69 43.84
C LYS A 12 10.34 -28.25 43.78
N LEU A 13 10.59 -27.47 44.82
CA LEU A 13 10.16 -26.07 44.93
C LEU A 13 10.93 -25.16 43.93
N ILE A 14 12.23 -25.39 43.77
CA ILE A 14 13.06 -24.74 42.75
C ILE A 14 12.57 -25.09 41.34
N LYS A 15 12.26 -26.37 41.05
CA LYS A 15 11.75 -26.79 39.73
C LYS A 15 10.40 -26.14 39.42
N PHE A 16 9.53 -26.01 40.42
CA PHE A 16 8.25 -25.31 40.29
C PHE A 16 8.43 -23.81 40.00
N LEU A 17 9.33 -23.13 40.72
CA LEU A 17 9.69 -21.73 40.46
C LEU A 17 10.26 -21.52 39.05
N ILE A 18 11.15 -22.40 38.58
CA ILE A 18 11.68 -22.33 37.21
C ILE A 18 10.56 -22.51 36.18
N CYS A 19 9.63 -23.45 36.39
CA CYS A 19 8.46 -23.61 35.52
C CYS A 19 7.60 -22.33 35.47
N ILE A 20 7.34 -21.69 36.61
CA ILE A 20 6.59 -20.42 36.64
C ILE A 20 7.34 -19.32 35.88
N LEU A 21 8.65 -19.17 36.10
CA LEU A 21 9.46 -18.18 35.39
C LEU A 21 9.47 -18.41 33.88
N MET A 22 9.53 -19.68 33.43
CA MET A 22 9.42 -20.00 32.01
C MET A 22 8.05 -19.64 31.44
N LEU A 23 6.96 -19.90 32.17
CA LEU A 23 5.61 -19.51 31.73
C LEU A 23 5.46 -17.99 31.63
N ILE A 24 6.03 -17.23 32.57
CA ILE A 24 6.04 -15.77 32.51
C ILE A 24 6.86 -15.29 31.30
N ALA A 25 8.05 -15.85 31.08
CA ALA A 25 8.89 -15.49 29.93
C ALA A 25 8.19 -15.77 28.59
N ILE A 26 7.49 -16.91 28.47
CA ILE A 26 6.69 -17.24 27.29
C ILE A 26 5.54 -16.23 27.12
N GLY A 27 4.83 -15.91 28.21
CA GLY A 27 3.75 -14.92 28.18
C GLY A 27 4.22 -13.54 27.70
N LEU A 28 5.36 -13.07 28.21
CA LEU A 28 5.98 -11.82 27.77
C LEU A 28 6.37 -11.86 26.28
N ALA A 29 7.00 -12.96 25.83
CA ALA A 29 7.40 -13.12 24.43
C ALA A 29 6.19 -13.09 23.49
N VAL A 30 5.09 -13.75 23.84
CA VAL A 30 3.85 -13.74 23.05
C VAL A 30 3.26 -12.33 22.96
N MET A 31 3.22 -11.58 24.06
CA MET A 31 2.74 -10.20 24.06
C MET A 31 3.61 -9.27 23.21
N SER A 32 4.94 -9.43 23.25
CA SER A 32 5.85 -8.65 22.40
C SER A 32 5.64 -8.91 20.92
N ILE A 33 5.44 -10.17 20.52
CA ILE A 33 5.16 -10.54 19.12
C ILE A 33 3.81 -9.97 18.66
N ALA A 34 2.77 -10.04 19.50
CA ALA A 34 1.46 -9.49 19.19
C ALA A 34 1.52 -7.97 18.95
N ASN A 35 2.16 -7.22 19.85
CA ASN A 35 2.32 -5.77 19.72
C ASN A 35 3.14 -5.39 18.47
N TRP A 36 4.18 -6.16 18.15
CA TRP A 36 4.95 -5.91 16.94
C TRP A 36 4.13 -6.14 15.67
N GLY A 37 3.34 -7.21 15.62
CA GLY A 37 2.43 -7.49 14.51
C GLY A 37 1.37 -6.39 14.32
N GLU A 38 0.78 -5.91 15.42
CA GLU A 38 -0.18 -4.80 15.39
C GLU A 38 0.45 -3.51 14.85
N ASN A 39 1.65 -3.16 15.31
CA ASN A 39 2.36 -1.99 14.83
C ASN A 39 2.67 -2.06 13.32
N CYS A 40 3.16 -3.21 12.83
CA CYS A 40 3.44 -3.41 11.40
C CYS A 40 2.17 -3.28 10.56
N LEU A 41 1.06 -3.86 11.01
CA LEU A 41 -0.23 -3.74 10.31
C LEU A 41 -0.73 -2.30 10.29
N ASN A 42 -0.60 -1.58 11.40
CA ASN A 42 -1.02 -0.18 11.49
C ASN A 42 -0.19 0.73 10.58
N GLU A 43 1.11 0.47 10.47
CA GLU A 43 2.01 1.18 9.56
C GLU A 43 1.62 0.92 8.11
N SER A 44 1.51 -0.35 7.70
CA SER A 44 1.10 -0.75 6.35
C SER A 44 -0.28 -0.17 5.96
N ASN A 45 -1.24 -0.14 6.89
CA ASN A 45 -2.55 0.46 6.65
C ASN A 45 -2.47 1.97 6.38
N LYS A 46 -1.60 2.68 7.10
CA LYS A 46 -1.37 4.13 6.88
C LYS A 46 -0.73 4.38 5.51
N GLU A 47 0.26 3.58 5.15
CA GLU A 47 0.93 3.69 3.84
C GLU A 47 -0.03 3.43 2.68
N SER A 48 -0.86 2.39 2.81
CA SER A 48 -1.90 2.07 1.85
C SER A 48 -2.92 3.21 1.72
N ALA A 49 -3.36 3.79 2.84
CA ALA A 49 -4.30 4.90 2.84
C ALA A 49 -3.73 6.14 2.11
N ILE A 50 -2.48 6.51 2.39
CA ILE A 50 -1.79 7.64 1.73
C ILE A 50 -1.66 7.37 0.22
N THR A 51 -1.27 6.16 -0.16
CA THR A 51 -1.10 5.77 -1.56
C THR A 51 -2.42 5.80 -2.32
N ILE A 52 -3.51 5.33 -1.70
CA ILE A 52 -4.86 5.37 -2.29
C ILE A 52 -5.34 6.81 -2.44
N GLU A 53 -5.10 7.67 -1.43
CA GLU A 53 -5.45 9.08 -1.49
C GLU A 53 -4.73 9.78 -2.66
N GLN A 54 -3.42 9.60 -2.78
CA GLN A 54 -2.66 10.16 -3.90
C GLN A 54 -3.13 9.59 -5.24
N SER A 55 -3.45 8.30 -5.32
CA SER A 55 -3.98 7.69 -6.54
C SER A 55 -5.29 8.35 -6.98
N ARG A 56 -6.18 8.68 -6.04
CA ARG A 56 -7.44 9.38 -6.34
C ARG A 56 -7.21 10.80 -6.85
N GLU A 57 -6.26 11.53 -6.26
CA GLU A 57 -5.88 12.85 -6.76
C GLU A 57 -5.26 12.78 -8.16
N ASN A 58 -4.37 11.80 -8.40
CA ASN A 58 -3.80 11.55 -9.72
C ASN A 58 -4.89 11.31 -10.78
N VAL A 59 -5.91 10.50 -10.46
CA VAL A 59 -7.03 10.25 -11.38
C VAL A 59 -7.78 11.55 -11.69
N LYS A 60 -8.10 12.37 -10.68
CA LYS A 60 -8.79 13.66 -10.91
C LYS A 60 -7.98 14.60 -11.80
N ILE A 61 -6.65 14.64 -11.63
CA ILE A 61 -5.75 15.45 -12.45
C ILE A 61 -5.75 14.92 -13.89
N ALA A 62 -5.58 13.62 -14.06
CA ALA A 62 -5.52 12.98 -15.36
C ALA A 62 -6.83 13.08 -16.14
N GLU A 63 -7.99 12.90 -15.47
CA GLU A 63 -9.31 13.12 -16.06
C GLU A 63 -9.40 14.52 -16.67
N LYS A 64 -9.06 15.58 -15.92
CA LYS A 64 -9.08 16.97 -16.44
C LYS A 64 -8.16 17.17 -17.65
N MET A 65 -7.00 16.53 -17.67
CA MET A 65 -6.09 16.60 -18.81
C MET A 65 -6.70 15.93 -20.04
N VAL A 66 -7.28 14.74 -19.87
CA VAL A 66 -7.95 14.01 -20.95
C VAL A 66 -9.20 14.74 -21.42
N GLU A 67 -9.97 15.35 -20.51
CA GLU A 67 -11.15 16.17 -20.85
C GLU A 67 -10.78 17.30 -21.82
N LYS A 68 -9.67 17.97 -21.54
CA LYS A 68 -9.15 19.05 -22.37
C LYS A 68 -8.64 18.54 -23.71
N GLU A 69 -7.90 17.45 -23.72
CA GLU A 69 -7.27 16.90 -24.93
C GLU A 69 -8.30 16.30 -25.90
N LEU A 70 -9.32 15.61 -25.38
CA LEU A 70 -10.39 14.98 -26.17
C LEU A 70 -11.64 15.86 -26.32
N ASN A 71 -11.63 17.07 -25.75
CA ASN A 71 -12.76 18.01 -25.73
C ASN A 71 -14.10 17.34 -25.33
N THR A 72 -14.04 16.48 -24.31
CA THR A 72 -15.15 15.64 -23.85
C THR A 72 -15.13 15.57 -22.34
N SER A 73 -16.29 15.62 -21.67
CA SER A 73 -16.32 15.46 -20.21
C SER A 73 -15.96 14.04 -19.76
N SER A 74 -15.32 13.91 -18.60
CA SER A 74 -14.97 12.65 -17.93
C SER A 74 -16.18 11.78 -17.60
N LYS A 75 -17.40 12.34 -17.69
CA LYS A 75 -18.65 11.57 -17.61
C LYS A 75 -18.88 10.64 -18.81
N TYR A 76 -18.21 10.87 -19.93
CA TYR A 76 -18.42 10.14 -21.19
C TYR A 76 -17.25 9.25 -21.58
N PHE A 77 -16.15 9.30 -20.84
CA PHE A 77 -15.04 8.37 -21.04
C PHE A 77 -14.70 7.65 -19.75
N GLN A 78 -14.03 6.50 -19.89
CA GLN A 78 -13.56 5.72 -18.76
C GLN A 78 -12.05 5.53 -18.86
N MET A 79 -11.35 5.74 -17.75
CA MET A 79 -9.91 5.48 -17.65
C MET A 79 -9.65 4.11 -17.01
N ILE A 80 -8.72 3.36 -17.59
CA ILE A 80 -8.34 2.01 -17.13
C ILE A 80 -6.81 1.93 -17.08
N ASN A 81 -6.27 1.58 -15.93
CA ASN A 81 -4.88 1.20 -15.80
C ASN A 81 -4.72 -0.26 -16.24
N ARG A 82 -4.02 -0.48 -17.35
CA ARG A 82 -3.65 -1.82 -17.85
C ARG A 82 -2.23 -2.23 -17.44
N THR A 83 -1.49 -1.31 -16.84
CA THR A 83 -0.12 -1.52 -16.37
C THR A 83 -0.17 -2.31 -15.07
N GLY A 84 0.19 -3.60 -15.17
CA GLY A 84 0.18 -4.53 -14.04
C GLY A 84 -0.19 -5.94 -14.50
N ASN A 85 0.78 -6.85 -14.51
CA ASN A 85 0.69 -8.23 -15.04
C ASN A 85 -0.39 -9.14 -14.40
N TYR A 86 -1.21 -8.66 -13.46
CA TYR A 86 -2.08 -9.50 -12.64
C TYR A 86 -3.56 -9.42 -12.99
N PHE A 87 -4.01 -8.42 -13.76
CA PHE A 87 -5.43 -8.27 -14.10
C PHE A 87 -5.63 -8.26 -15.62
N LEU A 88 -6.11 -9.38 -16.16
CA LEU A 88 -6.56 -9.49 -17.56
C LEU A 88 -7.55 -8.38 -17.96
N PHE A 89 -8.26 -7.81 -16.97
CA PHE A 89 -9.29 -6.80 -17.19
C PHE A 89 -8.85 -5.36 -16.88
N GLY A 90 -7.61 -5.15 -16.42
CA GLY A 90 -7.15 -3.84 -15.94
C GLY A 90 -7.91 -3.35 -14.70
N THR A 91 -7.52 -2.18 -14.23
CA THR A 91 -8.11 -1.53 -13.06
C THR A 91 -8.77 -0.22 -13.47
N TYR A 92 -10.05 -0.06 -13.17
CA TYR A 92 -10.74 1.20 -13.40
C TYR A 92 -10.17 2.32 -12.54
N LEU A 93 -9.78 3.40 -13.19
CA LEU A 93 -9.31 4.61 -12.57
C LEU A 93 -10.51 5.53 -12.38
N ASN A 94 -10.91 5.74 -11.13
CA ASN A 94 -11.95 6.69 -10.76
C ASN A 94 -11.62 7.30 -9.39
N SER A 95 -12.36 8.34 -9.01
CA SER A 95 -12.20 9.07 -7.74
C SER A 95 -12.39 8.23 -6.48
N ASN A 96 -12.99 7.04 -6.58
CA ASN A 96 -13.20 6.09 -5.50
C ASN A 96 -12.29 4.86 -5.60
N THR A 97 -11.28 4.86 -6.48
CA THR A 97 -10.38 3.71 -6.63
C THR A 97 -9.71 3.37 -5.30
N GLY A 98 -9.61 2.07 -5.02
CA GLY A 98 -8.82 1.51 -3.92
C GLY A 98 -7.50 0.92 -4.41
N SER A 99 -7.16 1.14 -5.68
CA SER A 99 -5.95 0.62 -6.31
C SER A 99 -4.88 1.70 -6.41
N TYR A 100 -3.63 1.25 -6.45
CA TYR A 100 -2.47 2.13 -6.53
C TYR A 100 -2.24 2.57 -7.97
N TRP A 101 -2.04 3.87 -8.16
CA TRP A 101 -1.72 4.50 -9.43
C TRP A 101 -0.86 5.75 -9.17
N ILE A 102 0.35 5.50 -8.70
CA ILE A 102 1.33 6.50 -8.23
C ILE A 102 2.71 6.31 -8.84
N ASP A 103 2.85 5.38 -9.79
CA ASP A 103 4.12 5.03 -10.41
C ASP A 103 4.70 6.18 -11.24
N LYS A 104 6.01 6.16 -11.47
CA LYS A 104 6.69 7.15 -12.32
C LYS A 104 6.16 7.14 -13.76
N ASP A 105 5.80 5.98 -14.29
CA ASP A 105 5.35 5.81 -15.67
C ASP A 105 3.82 5.62 -15.71
N LEU A 106 3.08 6.66 -15.32
CA LEU A 106 1.61 6.61 -15.37
C LEU A 106 1.11 6.50 -16.81
N GLN A 107 0.31 5.48 -17.05
CA GLN A 107 -0.43 5.26 -18.30
C GLN A 107 -1.88 4.90 -18.01
N ALA A 108 -2.75 5.26 -18.94
CA ALA A 108 -4.16 4.91 -18.89
C ALA A 108 -4.70 4.64 -20.30
N GLU A 109 -5.51 3.61 -20.39
CA GLU A 109 -6.43 3.39 -21.50
C GLU A 109 -7.68 4.25 -21.27
N VAL A 110 -8.06 5.06 -22.26
CA VAL A 110 -9.26 5.89 -22.25
C VAL A 110 -10.25 5.30 -23.26
N GLN A 111 -11.38 4.81 -22.76
CA GLN A 111 -12.47 4.32 -23.60
C GLN A 111 -13.52 5.42 -23.78
N LEU A 112 -13.80 5.80 -25.03
CA LEU A 112 -14.76 6.83 -25.40
C LEU A 112 -15.51 6.41 -26.67
N ASN A 113 -16.84 6.26 -26.59
CA ASN A 113 -17.71 5.95 -27.74
C ASN A 113 -17.28 4.72 -28.56
N GLY A 114 -16.74 3.68 -27.91
CA GLY A 114 -16.23 2.47 -28.57
C GLY A 114 -14.83 2.63 -29.17
N GLU A 115 -14.23 3.81 -29.08
CA GLU A 115 -12.83 4.04 -29.40
C GLU A 115 -11.97 3.92 -28.14
N CYS A 116 -10.73 3.47 -28.34
CA CYS A 116 -9.77 3.26 -27.29
C CYS A 116 -8.53 4.11 -27.55
N TYR A 117 -8.08 4.84 -26.53
CA TYR A 117 -6.89 5.68 -26.59
C TYR A 117 -5.91 5.27 -25.50
N MET A 118 -4.66 5.03 -25.86
CA MET A 118 -3.58 4.89 -24.88
C MET A 118 -2.99 6.26 -24.58
N VAL A 119 -3.06 6.67 -23.32
CA VAL A 119 -2.54 7.94 -22.82
C VAL A 119 -1.35 7.69 -21.90
N SER A 120 -0.25 8.39 -22.16
CA SER A 120 0.94 8.38 -21.30
C SER A 120 1.16 9.77 -20.73
N PHE A 121 1.52 9.82 -19.44
CA PHE A 121 1.72 11.07 -18.71
C PHE A 121 3.21 11.29 -18.41
N GLU A 122 3.67 12.53 -18.55
CA GLU A 122 4.87 12.96 -17.83
C GLU A 122 4.47 13.16 -16.37
N THR A 123 5.31 12.67 -15.47
CA THR A 123 5.06 12.73 -14.03
C THR A 123 6.15 13.51 -13.32
N LYS A 124 5.82 13.99 -12.12
CA LYS A 124 6.80 14.50 -11.16
C LYS A 124 6.60 13.81 -9.82
N ARG A 125 7.67 13.72 -9.04
CA ARG A 125 7.62 13.19 -7.68
C ARG A 125 6.80 14.12 -6.78
N VAL A 126 5.99 13.54 -5.91
CA VAL A 126 5.24 14.23 -4.86
C VAL A 126 6.02 14.14 -3.56
N ASP A 127 6.15 15.26 -2.86
CA ASP A 127 6.77 15.29 -1.54
C ASP A 127 5.85 14.59 -0.54
N SER A 128 6.18 13.36 -0.21
CA SER A 128 5.48 12.58 0.81
C SER A 128 6.07 12.86 2.18
N LYS A 129 5.21 12.92 3.22
CA LYS A 129 5.67 12.92 4.61
C LYS A 129 6.37 11.61 5.00
N ASN A 130 6.07 10.54 4.28
CA ASN A 130 6.75 9.25 4.40
C ASN A 130 7.75 9.12 3.24
N GLU A 131 9.04 9.32 3.53
CA GLU A 131 10.12 9.26 2.55
C GLU A 131 10.32 7.86 1.93
N GLU A 132 9.78 6.81 2.58
CA GLU A 132 9.89 5.42 2.12
C GLU A 132 8.98 5.12 0.91
N ILE A 133 7.92 5.92 0.72
CA ILE A 133 6.98 5.75 -0.40
C ILE A 133 7.31 6.76 -1.49
N GLU A 134 7.79 6.27 -2.63
CA GLU A 134 7.88 7.07 -3.83
C GLU A 134 6.52 7.21 -4.51
N MET A 135 6.02 8.43 -4.61
CA MET A 135 4.77 8.74 -5.28
C MET A 135 4.98 9.79 -6.36
N TYR A 136 4.27 9.64 -7.46
CA TYR A 136 4.33 10.54 -8.60
C TYR A 136 2.93 11.01 -8.98
N GLU A 137 2.83 12.23 -9.51
CA GLU A 137 1.60 12.80 -10.05
C GLU A 137 1.75 13.18 -11.53
N PRO A 138 0.69 13.05 -12.35
CA PRO A 138 0.73 13.45 -13.76
C PRO A 138 0.79 14.98 -13.88
N VAL A 139 1.63 15.48 -14.80
CA VAL A 139 1.86 16.91 -15.05
C VAL A 139 1.39 17.32 -16.44
N LYS A 140 1.59 16.48 -17.45
CA LYS A 140 1.07 16.68 -18.80
C LYS A 140 0.91 15.35 -19.53
N ILE A 141 0.05 15.33 -20.55
CA ILE A 141 -0.01 14.23 -21.52
C ILE A 141 1.20 14.36 -22.45
N ILE A 142 2.00 13.30 -22.56
CA ILE A 142 3.11 13.23 -23.52
C ILE A 142 2.75 12.44 -24.77
N LYS A 143 1.74 11.59 -24.68
CA LYS A 143 1.33 10.72 -25.77
C LYS A 143 -0.15 10.37 -25.64
N LEU A 144 -0.87 10.46 -26.74
CA LEU A 144 -2.24 9.99 -26.89
C LEU A 144 -2.35 9.29 -28.25
N ILE A 145 -2.56 7.98 -28.25
CA ILE A 145 -2.64 7.17 -29.47
C ILE A 145 -3.97 6.42 -29.48
N LYS A 146 -4.72 6.54 -30.56
CA LYS A 146 -5.86 5.67 -30.83
C LYS A 146 -5.39 4.25 -31.15
N GLN A 147 -5.94 3.25 -30.46
CA GLN A 147 -5.65 1.82 -30.70
C GLN A 147 -6.48 1.24 -31.83
#